data_AF-A0A419V7Z4-F1
#
_entry.id   AF-A0A419V7Z4-F1
#
_cell.length_a   1.000
_cell.length_b   1.000
_cell.length_c   1.000
_cell.angle_alpha   90.00
_cell.angle_beta   90.00
_cell.angle_gamma   90.00
#
_symmetry.space_group_name_H-M   'P 1'
#
loop_
_entity.id
_entity.type
_entity.pdbx_description
1 polymer ?
#
loop_
_entity_poly.entity_id
_entity_poly.type
_entity_poly.pdbx_seq_one_letter_code
_entity_poly.pdbx_strand_id
1 'polypeptide(L)' 'MNYMIDHKNKMIHNGRFAGDYCGLSQIEDNDKEHVSTQSTVDMLVNTKDYEKCSYCCGSFIPGFIQSVTESKTE' A
#
# COMPACT_ATOMS: atom_id res chain seq x y z
N MET A 1 -12.28 -7.63 0.15
CA MET A 1 -11.82 -6.21 0.04
C MET A 1 -11.16 -6.09 -1.32
N ASN A 2 -11.37 -4.99 -2.04
CA ASN A 2 -10.78 -4.79 -3.37
C ASN A 2 -9.47 -4.03 -3.21
N TYR A 3 -8.37 -4.61 -3.65
CA TYR A 3 -7.05 -4.00 -3.71
C TYR A 3 -6.64 -3.81 -5.17
N MET A 4 -5.92 -2.73 -5.44
CA MET A 4 -5.28 -2.50 -6.72
C MET A 4 -3.78 -2.43 -6.50
N ILE A 5 -3.06 -3.31 -7.16
CA ILE A 5 -1.60 -3.42 -7.11
C ILE A 5 -1.07 -2.59 -8.26
N ASP A 6 -0.23 -1.61 -7.95
CA ASP A 6 0.55 -0.87 -8.91
C ASP A 6 1.93 -1.52 -9.02
N HIS A 7 2.21 -2.15 -10.16
CA HIS A 7 3.51 -2.77 -10.42
C HIS A 7 4.60 -1.75 -10.73
N LYS A 8 4.23 -0.55 -11.19
CA LYS A 8 5.17 0.50 -11.59
C LYS A 8 5.91 1.09 -10.40
N ASN A 9 5.19 1.47 -9.35
CA ASN A 9 5.77 2.00 -8.11
C ASN A 9 5.79 0.96 -6.98
N LYS A 10 5.38 -0.29 -7.25
CA LYS A 10 5.24 -1.38 -6.26
C LYS A 10 4.35 -0.99 -5.08
N MET A 11 3.23 -0.35 -5.37
CA MET A 11 2.31 0.18 -4.36
C MET A 11 1.01 -0.62 -4.31
N ILE A 12 0.45 -0.76 -3.12
CA ILE A 12 -0.81 -1.45 -2.88
C ILE A 12 -1.86 -0.42 -2.47
N HIS A 13 -2.88 -0.29 -3.30
CA HIS A 13 -3.97 0.66 -3.11
C HIS A 13 -5.23 -0.07 -2.67
N ASN A 14 -6.00 0.53 -1.76
CA ASN A 14 -7.34 0.05 -1.44
C ASN A 14 -8.30 0.61 -2.48
N GLY A 15 -8.94 -0.25 -3.28
CA GLY A 15 -9.83 0.14 -4.37
C GLY A 15 -11.03 0.99 -3.92
N ARG A 16 -11.36 1.00 -2.62
CA ARG A 16 -12.40 1.88 -2.06
C ARG A 16 -11.93 3.34 -1.90
N PHE A 17 -10.64 3.56 -1.73
CA PHE A 17 -10.03 4.87 -1.47
C PHE A 17 -9.01 5.28 -2.53
N ALA A 18 -8.80 4.45 -3.55
CA ALA A 18 -7.93 4.77 -4.66
C ALA A 18 -8.56 5.85 -5.53
N GLY A 19 -7.76 6.82 -5.96
CA GLY A 19 -8.22 7.97 -6.72
C GLY A 19 -7.05 8.85 -7.15
N ASP A 20 -7.32 10.13 -7.40
CA ASP A 20 -6.32 11.07 -7.92
C ASP A 20 -5.16 11.31 -6.95
N TYR A 21 -5.43 11.38 -5.64
CA TYR A 21 -4.42 11.69 -4.62
C TYR A 21 -3.31 10.64 -4.49
N CYS A 22 -3.56 9.38 -4.87
CA CYS A 22 -2.55 8.33 -4.83
C CYS A 22 -1.88 8.08 -6.19
N GLY A 23 -2.22 8.85 -7.23
CA GLY A 23 -1.68 8.67 -8.57
C GLY A 23 -2.16 7.40 -9.28
N LEU A 24 -3.02 6.59 -8.66
CA LEU A 24 -3.53 5.36 -9.28
C LEU A 24 -4.25 5.69 -10.60
N SER A 25 -4.99 6.79 -10.69
CA SER A 25 -5.67 7.20 -11.94
C SER A 25 -4.71 7.39 -13.13
N GLN A 26 -3.46 7.75 -12.87
CA GLN A 26 -2.46 8.07 -13.90
C GLN A 26 -1.64 6.86 -14.36
N ILE A 27 -1.70 5.75 -13.63
CA ILE A 27 -1.00 4.52 -14.00
C ILE A 27 -1.79 3.83 -15.12
N GLU A 28 -1.10 3.21 -16.08
CA GLU A 28 -1.77 2.50 -17.18
C GLU A 28 -2.39 1.18 -16.69
N ASP A 29 -3.44 0.70 -17.36
CA ASP A 29 -4.15 -0.51 -16.96
C ASP A 29 -3.23 -1.75 -16.96
N ASN A 30 -2.22 -1.76 -17.84
CA ASN A 30 -1.26 -2.85 -17.96
C ASN A 30 -0.26 -2.93 -16.77
N ASP A 31 -0.09 -1.83 -16.03
CA ASP A 31 0.75 -1.77 -14.84
C ASP A 31 -0.06 -1.97 -13.54
N LYS A 32 -1.36 -2.24 -13.65
CA LYS A 32 -2.28 -2.44 -12.53
C LYS A 32 -2.83 -3.85 -12.49
N GLU A 33 -2.86 -4.44 -11.29
CA GLU A 33 -3.52 -5.71 -11.05
C GLU A 33 -4.61 -5.55 -9.98
N HIS A 34 -5.83 -6.01 -10.26
CA HIS A 34 -6.90 -6.04 -9.27
C HIS A 34 -6.83 -7.34 -8.47
N VAL A 35 -6.71 -7.20 -7.14
CA VAL A 35 -6.60 -8.31 -6.20
C VAL A 35 -7.68 -8.21 -5.14
N SER A 36 -8.46 -9.28 -4.99
CA SER A 36 -9.59 -9.30 -4.04
C SER A 36 -9.27 -10.01 -2.71
N THR A 37 -8.06 -10.58 -2.59
CA THR A 37 -7.63 -11.45 -1.49
C THR A 37 -6.52 -10.81 -0.66
N GLN A 38 -6.68 -10.86 0.66
CA GLN A 38 -5.69 -10.32 1.60
C GLN A 38 -4.37 -11.11 1.56
N SER A 39 -4.42 -12.41 1.30
CA SER A 39 -3.24 -13.29 1.26
C SER A 39 -2.26 -12.90 0.16
N THR A 40 -2.76 -12.46 -1.01
CA THR A 40 -1.90 -11.99 -2.09
C THR A 40 -1.23 -10.67 -1.72
N VAL A 41 -1.97 -9.75 -1.10
CA VAL A 41 -1.42 -8.48 -0.59
C VAL A 41 -0.32 -8.73 0.44
N ASP A 42 -0.54 -9.64 1.39
CA ASP A 42 0.44 -9.97 2.41
C ASP A 42 1.72 -10.58 1.81
N MET A 43 1.57 -11.49 0.85
CA MET A 43 2.70 -12.04 0.11
C MET A 43 3.47 -10.95 -0.65
N LEU A 44 2.79 -10.00 -1.29
CA LEU A 44 3.43 -8.91 -2.02
C LEU A 44 4.26 -8.01 -1.09
N VAL A 45 3.72 -7.67 0.09
CA VAL A 45 4.42 -6.87 1.10
C VAL A 45 5.63 -7.63 1.65
N ASN A 46 5.43 -8.88 2.08
CA ASN A 46 6.47 -9.65 2.76
C ASN A 46 7.54 -10.24 1.82
N THR A 47 7.18 -10.53 0.56
CA THR A 47 8.05 -11.28 -0.37
C THR A 47 8.56 -10.43 -1.52
N LYS A 48 7.78 -9.44 -1.97
CA LYS A 48 8.10 -8.66 -3.17
C LYS A 48 8.39 -7.19 -2.90
N ASP A 49 8.51 -6.80 -1.64
CA ASP A 49 8.86 -5.43 -1.22
C ASP A 49 7.84 -4.39 -1.73
N TYR A 50 6.55 -4.75 -1.67
CA TYR A 50 5.48 -3.82 -2.01
C TYR A 50 5.05 -3.02 -0.78
N GLU A 51 4.75 -1.74 -0.96
CA GLU A 51 4.31 -0.86 0.11
C GLU A 51 2.82 -0.54 0.02
N LYS A 52 2.16 -0.34 1.17
CA LYS A 52 0.75 0.08 1.18
C LYS A 52 0.68 1.58 1.00
N CYS A 53 -0.15 2.03 0.06
CA CYS A 53 -0.34 3.45 -0.19
C CYS A 53 -0.94 4.14 1.04
N SER A 54 -0.20 5.11 1.60
CA SER A 54 -0.59 5.85 2.80
C SER A 54 -1.89 6.64 2.61
N TYR A 55 -2.20 7.08 1.39
CA TYR A 55 -3.44 7.76 1.03
C TYR A 55 -4.65 6.81 0.97
N CYS A 56 -4.43 5.56 0.55
CA CYS A 56 -5.52 4.60 0.38
C CYS A 56 -5.77 3.74 1.64
N CYS A 57 -4.81 3.66 2.55
CA CYS A 57 -4.91 2.82 3.74
C CYS A 57 -5.58 3.51 4.94
N GLY A 58 -5.99 4.78 4.83
CA GLY A 58 -6.76 5.48 5.85
C GLY A 58 -6.02 5.76 7.17
N SER A 59 -4.72 5.46 7.26
CA SER A 59 -3.88 5.76 8.43
C SER A 59 -3.11 7.07 8.30
N PHE A 60 -3.62 8.05 7.54
CA PHE A 60 -3.15 9.43 7.66
C PHE A 60 -3.71 9.99 8.97
N ILE A 61 -3.12 9.60 10.10
CA ILE A 61 -3.08 10.47 11.27
C ILE A 61 -1.87 11.37 11.04
N PRO A 62 -2.03 12.62 10.58
CA PRO A 62 -0.93 13.56 10.57
C PRO A 62 -0.48 13.76 12.02
N GLY A 63 0.62 13.10 12.42
CA GLY A 63 1.21 13.21 13.75
C GLY A 63 1.67 11.91 14.43
N PHE A 64 1.40 10.72 13.90
CA PHE A 64 1.87 9.47 14.52
C PHE A 64 3.17 8.99 13.87
N ILE A 65 4.30 9.60 14.27
CA ILE A 65 5.61 8.97 14.12
C ILE A 65 5.58 7.72 15.02
N GLN A 66 5.51 6.53 14.43
CA GLN A 66 5.78 5.31 15.17
C GLN A 66 7.29 5.26 15.41
N SER A 67 7.73 5.91 16.49
CA SER A 67 9.09 5.80 17.01
C SER A 67 9.31 4.35 17.45
N VAL A 68 9.76 3.49 16.53
CA VAL A 68 10.43 2.26 16.90
C VAL A 68 11.86 2.66 17.27
N THR A 69 12.04 3.20 18.48
CA THR A 69 13.38 3.26 19.07
C THR A 69 13.62 1.93 19.77
N GLU A 70 14.57 1.21 19.19
CA GLU A 70 15.17 -0.02 19.64
C GLU A 70 15.24 -0.14 21.18
N SER A 71 14.71 -1.24 21.70
CA SER A 71 14.99 -1.68 23.06
C SER A 71 16.45 -2.10 23.16
N LYS A 72 17.32 -1.17 23.58
CA LYS A 72 18.65 -1.53 24.07
C LYS A 72 18.53 -1.87 25.55
N THR A 73 18.23 -3.14 25.83
CA THR A 73 18.71 -3.82 27.03
C THR A 73 20.23 -3.71 27.02
N GLU A 74 20.85 -3.11 28.05
CA GLU A 74 22.02 -3.56 28.86
C GLU A 74 22.26 -2.53 29.99
#